data_AF-C8PPR6-F1
#
_entry.id   AF-C8PPR6-F1
#
_cell.length_a   1.000
_cell.length_b   1.000
_cell.length_c   1.000
_cell.angle_alpha   90.00
_cell.angle_beta   90.00
_cell.angle_gamma   90.00
#
_symmetry.space_group_name_H-M   'P 1'
#
loop_
_entity.id
_entity.type
_entity.pdbx_description
1 polymer ?
#
loop_
_entity_poly.entity_id
_entity_poly.type
_entity_poly.pdbx_seq_one_letter_code
_entity_poly.pdbx_strand_id
1 'polypeptide(L)' 'MLRRIKVEDLKEGMMFSEPLFFDDGKNRVLGKGHPVSQRELSVLKQWKVPFVMTAGKIIKKE' A
#
# COMPACT_ATOMS: atom_id res chain seq x y z
N MET A 1 -6.14 -11.41 -8.86
CA MET A 1 -5.35 -10.57 -9.78
C MET A 1 -4.58 -9.55 -8.97
N LEU A 2 -3.28 -9.40 -9.25
CA LEU A 2 -2.43 -8.41 -8.60
C LEU A 2 -2.74 -7.02 -9.17
N ARG A 3 -2.99 -6.03 -8.31
CA ARG A 3 -3.26 -4.64 -8.67
C ARG A 3 -2.08 -3.77 -8.33
N ARG A 4 -1.83 -2.79 -9.20
CA ARG A 4 -0.87 -1.70 -8.98
C ARG A 4 -1.62 -0.48 -8.48
N ILE A 5 -1.13 0.14 -7.41
CA ILE A 5 -1.69 1.35 -6.82
C ILE A 5 -0.61 2.40 -6.86
N LYS A 6 -0.87 3.56 -7.46
CA LYS A 6 0.09 4.66 -7.45
C LYS A 6 0.26 5.15 -6.02
N VAL A 7 1.49 5.49 -5.63
CA VAL A 7 1.74 6.02 -4.28
C VAL A 7 0.98 7.32 -4.02
N GLU A 8 0.71 8.11 -5.07
CA GLU A 8 -0.11 9.32 -5.02
C GLU A 8 -1.57 9.08 -4.62
N ASP A 9 -2.10 7.88 -4.93
CA ASP A 9 -3.47 7.49 -4.59
C ASP A 9 -3.58 6.90 -3.16
N LEU A 10 -2.44 6.57 -2.53
CA LEU A 10 -2.42 6.10 -1.15
C LEU A 10 -2.60 7.27 -0.19
N LYS A 11 -3.55 7.10 0.74
CA LYS A 11 -3.85 8.06 1.80
C LYS A 11 -3.71 7.39 3.15
N GLU A 12 -3.35 8.18 4.15
CA GLU A 12 -3.33 7.73 5.53
C GLU A 12 -4.72 7.19 5.94
N GLY A 13 -4.71 6.11 6.71
CA GLY A 13 -5.92 5.43 7.18
C GLY A 13 -6.54 4.45 6.18
N MET A 14 -6.09 4.43 4.92
CA MET A 14 -6.55 3.41 3.96
C MET A 14 -6.13 2.02 4.43
N MET A 15 -7.03 1.05 4.31
CA MET A 15 -6.76 -0.35 4.66
C MET A 15 -7.01 -1.23 3.45
N PHE A 16 -6.26 -2.33 3.37
CA PHE A 16 -6.38 -3.29 2.26
C PHE A 16 -6.69 -4.69 2.77
N SER A 17 -7.53 -5.40 2.01
CA SER A 17 -7.96 -6.76 2.33
C SER A 17 -6.84 -7.79 2.19
N GLU A 18 -5.72 -7.42 1.58
CA GLU A 18 -4.49 -8.21 1.45
C GLU A 18 -3.27 -7.28 1.66
N PRO A 19 -2.07 -7.80 1.92
CA PRO A 19 -0.89 -6.97 2.15
C PRO A 19 -0.53 -6.09 0.95
N LEU A 20 0.18 -4.98 1.22
CA LEU A 20 0.84 -4.16 0.20
C LEU A 20 2.31 -4.56 0.10
N PHE A 21 2.79 -4.72 -1.12
CA PHE A 21 4.17 -5.03 -1.45
C PHE A 21 4.77 -3.92 -2.30
N PHE A 22 6.10 -3.82 -2.30
CA PHE A 22 6.81 -3.07 -3.32
C PHE A 22 6.63 -3.72 -4.70
N ASP A 23 7.11 -3.06 -5.75
CA ASP A 23 7.04 -3.53 -7.13
C ASP A 23 7.81 -4.85 -7.36
N ASP A 24 8.72 -5.20 -6.46
CA ASP A 24 9.41 -6.49 -6.43
C ASP A 24 8.53 -7.69 -6.03
N GLY A 25 7.34 -7.45 -5.47
CA GLY A 25 6.41 -8.47 -4.98
C GLY A 25 6.93 -9.33 -3.81
N LYS A 26 8.09 -9.01 -3.25
CA LYS A 26 8.74 -9.77 -2.16
C LYS A 26 8.76 -8.96 -0.88
N ASN A 27 9.14 -7.69 -0.96
CA ASN A 27 9.23 -6.82 0.19
C ASN A 27 7.85 -6.24 0.50
N ARG A 28 7.46 -6.35 1.77
CA ARG A 28 6.15 -5.90 2.24
C ARG A 28 6.25 -4.47 2.76
N VAL A 29 5.35 -3.62 2.28
CA VAL A 29 5.17 -2.25 2.75
C VAL A 29 4.24 -2.23 3.97
N LEU A 30 3.09 -2.93 3.87
CA LEU A 30 2.04 -2.90 4.88
C LEU A 30 1.35 -4.26 4.98
N GLY A 31 1.01 -4.67 6.20
CA GLY A 31 0.24 -5.88 6.47
C GLY A 31 -1.22 -5.77 6.04
N LYS A 32 -1.87 -6.91 5.80
CA LYS A 32 -3.32 -7.00 5.57
C LYS A 32 -4.09 -6.40 6.75
N GLY A 33 -5.11 -5.60 6.46
CA GLY A 33 -6.00 -5.02 7.49
C GLY A 33 -5.37 -3.92 8.35
N HIS A 34 -4.09 -3.58 8.13
CA HIS A 34 -3.46 -2.46 8.80
C HIS A 34 -3.74 -1.16 8.04
N PRO A 35 -3.97 -0.03 8.74
CA PRO A 35 -4.08 1.27 8.11
C PRO A 35 -2.72 1.74 7.60
N VAL A 36 -2.69 2.32 6.41
CA VAL A 36 -1.54 3.05 5.88
C VAL A 36 -1.24 4.20 6.84
N SER A 37 -0.03 4.29 7.38
CA SER A 37 0.39 5.41 8.22
C SER A 37 1.27 6.40 7.45
N GLN A 38 1.49 7.59 8.02
CA GLN A 38 2.48 8.54 7.50
C GLN A 38 3.87 7.96 7.37
N ARG A 39 4.25 6.96 8.20
CA ARG A 39 5.56 6.32 8.12
C ARG A 39 5.74 5.60 6.80
N GLU A 40 4.79 4.75 6.41
CA GLU A 40 4.88 4.03 5.13
C GLU A 40 4.85 5.01 3.95
N LEU A 41 3.97 6.01 3.98
CA LEU A 41 3.90 7.04 2.94
C LEU A 41 5.22 7.82 2.80
N SER A 42 5.87 8.15 3.91
CA SER A 42 7.14 8.89 3.90
C SER A 42 8.27 8.06 3.30
N VAL A 43 8.36 6.76 3.65
CA VAL A 43 9.35 5.84 3.07
C VAL A 43 9.15 5.71 1.56
N LEU A 44 7.91 5.50 1.12
CA LEU A 44 7.59 5.38 -0.32
C LEU A 44 7.99 6.65 -1.10
N LYS A 45 7.72 7.84 -0.54
CA LYS A 45 8.14 9.12 -1.13
C LYS A 45 9.65 9.29 -1.15
N GLN A 46 10.32 9.01 -0.03
CA GLN A 46 11.78 9.14 0.09
C GLN A 46 12.51 8.24 -0.92
N TRP A 47 12.00 7.02 -1.11
CA TRP A 47 12.58 6.04 -2.03
C TRP A 47 12.09 6.22 -3.48
N LYS A 48 11.27 7.25 -3.73
CA LYS A 48 10.68 7.57 -5.05
C LYS A 48 9.96 6.38 -5.68
N VAL A 49 9.28 5.58 -4.86
CA VAL A 49 8.52 4.41 -5.32
C VAL A 49 7.28 4.91 -6.07
N PRO A 50 7.08 4.52 -7.35
CA PRO A 50 5.97 5.04 -8.15
C PRO A 50 4.63 4.34 -7.85
N PHE A 51 4.68 3.05 -7.52
CA PHE A 51 3.50 2.26 -7.22
C PHE A 51 3.81 1.10 -6.27
N VAL A 52 2.79 0.62 -5.58
CA VAL A 52 2.81 -0.60 -4.77
C VAL A 52 1.88 -1.63 -5.37
N MET A 53 2.04 -2.89 -4.96
CA MET A 53 1.24 -4.01 -5.44
C MET A 53 0.41 -4.65 -4.32
N THR A 54 -0.81 -5.05 -4.63
CA THR A 54 -1.65 -5.85 -3.72
C THR A 54 -2.59 -6.77 -4.50
N ALA A 55 -2.89 -7.94 -3.96
CA ALA A 55 -3.97 -8.79 -4.47
C ALA A 55 -5.36 -8.36 -3.95
N GLY A 56 -5.40 -7.46 -2.97
CA GLY A 56 -6.59 -7.10 -2.21
C GLY A 56 -7.43 -5.98 -2.82
N LYS A 57 -8.42 -5.56 -2.04
CA LYS A 57 -9.28 -4.38 -2.27
C LYS A 57 -9.13 -3.44 -1.09
N ILE A 58 -9.46 -2.16 -1.29
CA ILE A 58 -9.57 -1.21 -0.19
C ILE A 58 -10.74 -1.65 0.71
N ILE A 59 -10.48 -1.74 2.01
CA ILE A 59 -11.51 -1.92 3.03
C ILE A 59 -12.02 -0.52 3.37
N LYS A 60 -13.22 -0.19 2.91
CA LYS A 60 -13.93 0.99 3.43
C LYS A 60 -14.52 0.59 4.79
N LYS A 61 -14.23 1.36 5.84
CA LYS A 61 -15.10 1.35 7.01
C LYS A 61 -16.34 2.16 6.62
N GLU A 62 -17.51 1.52 6.66
CA GLU A 62 -18.80 2.22 6.73
C GLU A 62 -18.91 3.04 8.02
#